data_AF-A0A7V3DE53-F1
#
_entry.id   AF-A0A7V3DE53-F1
#
_cell.length_a   1.000
_cell.length_b   1.000
_cell.length_c   1.000
_cell.angle_alpha   90.00
_cell.angle_beta   90.00
_cell.angle_gamma   90.00
#
_symmetry.space_group_name_H-M   'P 1'
#
loop_
_entity.id
_entity.type
_entity.pdbx_description
1 polymer ?
#
loop_
_entity_poly.entity_id
_entity_poly.type
_entity_poly.pdbx_seq_one_letter_code
_entity_poly.pdbx_strand_id
1 'polypeptide(L)'
;MGFGEGNGETMNRMETLISELNVDRVMDHVMWLTENTPSRLSGQGEDRKAAQYVVEKMVSYGLATELLEFETYNSRPGFSELKILNPIGLSIASLACGHILSTLPEGMELELVYVGAGGEEDYKEKDVRGKAVLVEVSYSPPTPEKARLAAARGARAIICSNWGEDQDVICHRALKAVWGTPTLHTFDQIPKIAGLSISRKAGELLKKLCSEGVSVRIFVRAEAANNWETLVQPLGILRGTGEGRYFLLVSGHLDAWRPGVTCNATGNGLILELARVFAKHRHTFSHDIYFVFWNGHEIAEAEKTRLSLEERLQKLQEQRSLLEAQKAVIDARSAEVNRQEEAVRNLGAQRARAEQACKESEQAAAVVAAHQAGVVAHGGLHRQRVLPKALRLRVLGEKRPGLLTCLGQGFLPMRSLWSRYC
;
A
#
# COMPACT_ATOMS: atom_id res chain seq x y z
N MET A 1 -6.98 -39.40 -0.16
CA MET A 1 -5.53 -39.32 -0.50
C MET A 1 -5.40 -38.26 -1.58
N GLY A 2 -4.72 -37.16 -1.27
CA GLY A 2 -4.64 -35.99 -2.16
C GLY A 2 -3.93 -34.82 -1.48
N PHE A 3 -2.81 -35.12 -0.81
CA PHE A 3 -1.89 -34.14 -0.25
C PHE A 3 -0.50 -34.60 -0.67
N GLY A 4 -0.03 -34.19 -1.85
CA GLY A 4 1.26 -34.67 -2.35
C GLY A 4 1.80 -33.95 -3.60
N GLU A 5 0.95 -33.44 -4.48
CA GLU A 5 1.44 -32.88 -5.77
C GLU A 5 1.86 -31.40 -5.68
N GLY A 6 1.28 -30.60 -4.77
CA GLY A 6 1.53 -29.15 -4.70
C GLY A 6 2.90 -28.74 -4.13
N ASN A 7 3.53 -29.58 -3.30
CA ASN A 7 4.82 -29.24 -2.67
C ASN A 7 6.00 -29.39 -3.63
N GLY A 8 5.97 -30.38 -4.54
CA GLY A 8 7.05 -30.59 -5.51
C GLY A 8 7.11 -29.53 -6.60
N GLU A 9 5.95 -29.07 -7.09
CA GLU A 9 5.89 -28.04 -8.13
C GLU A 9 6.29 -26.65 -7.60
N THR A 10 5.89 -26.32 -6.37
CA THR A 10 6.28 -25.06 -5.70
C THR A 10 7.78 -25.04 -5.41
N MET A 11 8.35 -26.17 -4.98
CA MET A 11 9.79 -26.30 -4.68
C MET A 11 10.63 -26.17 -5.96
N ASN A 12 10.20 -26.79 -7.06
CA ASN A 12 10.83 -26.67 -8.37
C ASN A 12 10.78 -25.22 -8.93
N ARG A 13 9.66 -24.50 -8.72
CA ARG A 13 9.54 -23.08 -9.10
C ARG A 13 10.51 -22.19 -8.31
N MET A 14 10.63 -22.40 -7.00
CA MET A 14 11.55 -21.63 -6.17
C MET A 14 13.01 -21.90 -6.55
N GLU A 15 13.37 -23.16 -6.79
CA GLU A 15 14.71 -23.54 -7.28
C GLU A 15 15.03 -22.90 -8.64
N THR A 16 14.06 -22.87 -9.55
CA THR A 16 14.19 -22.19 -10.84
C THR A 16 14.49 -20.69 -10.65
N LEU A 17 13.70 -19.99 -9.82
CA LEU A 17 13.92 -18.57 -9.56
C LEU A 17 15.30 -18.31 -8.93
N ILE A 18 15.70 -19.13 -7.96
CA ILE A 18 17.02 -19.01 -7.30
C ILE A 18 18.15 -19.23 -8.31
N SER A 19 18.02 -20.22 -9.19
CA SER A 19 19.03 -20.53 -10.21
C SER A 19 19.25 -19.42 -11.24
N GLU A 20 18.25 -18.54 -11.42
CA GLU A 20 18.31 -17.41 -12.36
C GLU A 20 18.85 -16.12 -11.76
N LEU A 21 19.03 -16.07 -10.43
CA LEU A 21 19.71 -14.97 -9.75
C LEU A 21 21.19 -15.03 -10.06
N ASN A 22 21.77 -13.86 -10.35
CA ASN A 22 23.15 -13.73 -10.74
C ASN A 22 23.85 -12.70 -9.85
N VAL A 23 24.84 -13.18 -9.07
CA VAL A 23 25.60 -12.34 -8.14
C VAL A 23 26.41 -11.27 -8.86
N ASP A 24 26.98 -11.56 -10.03
CA ASP A 24 27.76 -10.58 -10.78
C ASP A 24 26.89 -9.38 -11.20
N ARG A 25 25.63 -9.63 -11.59
CA ARG A 25 24.66 -8.55 -11.88
C ARG A 25 24.31 -7.73 -10.65
N VAL A 26 24.16 -8.36 -9.49
CA VAL A 26 24.00 -7.62 -8.22
C VAL A 26 25.21 -6.74 -7.98
N MET A 27 26.42 -7.28 -8.18
CA MET A 27 27.66 -6.53 -8.00
C MET A 27 27.79 -5.38 -9.00
N ASP A 28 27.37 -5.54 -10.26
CA ASP A 28 27.34 -4.43 -11.24
C ASP A 28 26.49 -3.25 -10.74
N HIS A 29 25.33 -3.54 -10.14
CA HIS A 29 24.48 -2.52 -9.53
C HIS A 29 25.15 -1.85 -8.32
N VAL A 30 25.79 -2.65 -7.45
CA VAL A 30 26.54 -2.15 -6.30
C VAL A 30 27.64 -1.21 -6.74
N MET A 31 28.49 -1.65 -7.68
CA MET A 31 29.61 -0.87 -8.20
C MET A 31 29.11 0.41 -8.84
N TRP A 32 28.08 0.35 -9.69
CA TRP A 32 27.51 1.54 -10.31
C TRP A 32 27.05 2.56 -9.25
N LEU A 33 26.28 2.12 -8.25
CA LEU A 33 25.78 3.00 -7.18
C LEU A 33 26.92 3.63 -6.38
N THR A 34 27.98 2.87 -6.10
CA THR A 34 29.10 3.34 -5.28
C THR A 34 30.09 4.22 -6.04
N GLU A 35 30.24 4.02 -7.35
CA GLU A 35 31.14 4.81 -8.20
C GLU A 35 30.47 6.09 -8.71
N ASN A 36 29.18 6.02 -9.05
CA ASN A 36 28.47 7.13 -9.69
C ASN A 36 27.67 8.00 -8.71
N THR A 37 27.33 7.44 -7.55
CA THR A 37 26.57 8.09 -6.47
C THR A 37 27.10 7.70 -5.08
N PRO A 38 28.42 7.88 -4.83
CA PRO A 38 29.05 7.49 -3.57
C PRO A 38 28.43 8.17 -2.35
N SER A 39 27.95 9.40 -2.48
CA SER A 39 27.37 10.22 -1.42
C SER A 39 25.92 10.57 -1.75
N ARG A 40 25.09 9.54 -1.93
CA ARG A 40 23.64 9.63 -2.16
C ARG A 40 22.84 10.00 -0.91
N LEU A 41 23.30 11.03 -0.20
CA LEU A 41 22.58 11.61 0.91
C LEU A 41 21.33 12.33 0.39
N SER A 42 20.21 12.16 1.07
CA SER A 42 18.93 12.71 0.64
C SER A 42 18.96 14.23 0.43
N GLY A 43 18.47 14.69 -0.72
CA GLY A 43 18.37 16.11 -1.04
C GLY A 43 19.70 16.78 -1.44
N GLN A 44 20.72 16.00 -1.79
CA GLN A 44 22.04 16.49 -2.24
C GLN A 44 22.31 16.21 -3.73
N GLY A 45 21.37 15.60 -4.45
CA GLY A 45 21.42 15.43 -5.92
C GLY A 45 21.90 14.06 -6.38
N GLU A 46 22.88 13.46 -5.70
CA GLU A 46 23.29 12.07 -5.99
C GLU A 46 22.21 11.05 -5.66
N ASP A 47 21.36 11.33 -4.68
CA ASP A 47 20.16 10.53 -4.37
C ASP A 47 19.18 10.53 -5.55
N ARG A 48 18.94 11.69 -6.19
CA ARG A 48 18.11 11.78 -7.40
C ARG A 48 18.74 11.06 -8.59
N LYS A 49 20.06 11.15 -8.77
CA LYS A 49 20.78 10.40 -9.81
C LYS A 49 20.67 8.89 -9.59
N ALA A 50 20.80 8.42 -8.35
CA ALA A 50 20.62 7.01 -8.00
C ALA A 50 19.17 6.56 -8.25
N ALA A 51 18.20 7.41 -7.92
CA ALA A 51 16.79 7.13 -8.13
C ALA A 51 16.45 6.98 -9.62
N GLN A 52 17.00 7.86 -10.47
CA GLN A 52 16.85 7.77 -11.93
C GLN A 52 17.43 6.48 -12.48
N TYR A 53 18.62 6.07 -12.04
CA TYR A 53 19.21 4.79 -12.43
C TYR A 53 18.31 3.59 -12.07
N VAL A 54 17.78 3.57 -10.86
CA VAL A 54 16.87 2.51 -10.41
C VAL A 54 15.61 2.48 -11.29
N VAL A 55 15.03 3.66 -11.60
CA VAL A 55 13.89 3.78 -12.51
C VAL A 55 14.23 3.23 -13.90
N GLU A 56 15.36 3.63 -14.48
CA GLU A 56 15.81 3.14 -15.79
C GLU A 56 15.95 1.61 -15.82
N LYS A 57 16.52 1.01 -14.77
CA LYS A 57 16.62 -0.45 -14.66
C LYS A 57 15.26 -1.12 -14.57
N MET A 58 14.36 -0.65 -13.70
CA MET A 58 13.02 -1.23 -13.57
C MET A 58 12.20 -1.10 -14.86
N VAL A 59 12.30 0.03 -15.57
CA VAL A 59 11.70 0.20 -16.90
C VAL A 59 12.28 -0.80 -17.90
N SER A 60 13.61 -0.99 -17.91
CA SER A 60 14.25 -1.96 -18.81
C SER A 60 13.82 -3.41 -18.55
N TYR A 61 13.36 -3.73 -17.34
CA TYR A 61 12.82 -5.03 -16.96
C TYR A 61 11.30 -5.16 -17.25
N GLY A 62 10.64 -4.10 -17.72
CA GLY A 62 9.23 -4.10 -18.09
C GLY A 62 8.25 -3.85 -16.93
N LEU A 63 8.72 -3.25 -15.82
CA LEU A 63 7.86 -2.85 -14.70
C LEU A 63 7.16 -1.52 -14.99
N ALA A 64 5.93 -1.37 -14.49
CA ALA A 64 5.25 -0.08 -14.46
C ALA A 64 5.92 0.80 -13.39
N THR A 65 6.67 1.81 -13.83
CA THR A 65 7.64 2.51 -12.98
C THR A 65 7.33 4.00 -12.90
N GLU A 66 7.48 4.58 -11.70
CA GLU A 66 7.27 5.99 -11.41
C GLU A 66 8.39 6.51 -10.48
N LEU A 67 8.79 7.78 -10.67
CA LEU A 67 9.63 8.50 -9.71
C LEU A 67 8.72 9.41 -8.90
N LEU A 68 8.41 9.01 -7.66
CA LEU A 68 7.54 9.77 -6.77
C LEU A 68 8.31 10.92 -6.14
N GLU A 69 7.65 12.06 -5.97
CA GLU A 69 8.17 13.17 -5.16
C GLU A 69 7.38 13.26 -3.84
N PHE A 70 8.07 13.56 -2.75
CA PHE A 70 7.45 13.74 -1.43
C PHE A 70 8.20 14.77 -0.60
N GLU A 71 7.48 15.50 0.26
CA GLU A 71 8.08 16.46 1.17
C GLU A 71 8.40 15.81 2.52
N THR A 72 9.59 16.10 3.06
CA THR A 72 9.96 15.64 4.40
C THR A 72 10.87 16.65 5.10
N TYR A 73 10.95 16.52 6.43
CA TYR A 73 11.87 17.31 7.24
C TYR A 73 13.25 16.65 7.25
N ASN A 74 14.21 17.26 6.57
CA ASN A 74 15.55 16.75 6.34
C ASN A 74 16.60 17.54 7.13
N SER A 75 17.84 17.06 7.12
CA SER A 75 18.97 17.76 7.73
C SER A 75 20.26 17.64 6.91
N ARG A 76 21.13 18.63 7.04
CA ARG A 76 22.48 18.62 6.47
C ARG A 76 23.47 18.92 7.60
N PRO A 77 24.20 17.91 8.08
CA PRO A 77 25.30 18.13 9.01
C PRO A 77 26.34 19.07 8.38
N GLY A 78 26.78 20.06 9.15
CA GLY A 78 27.73 21.07 8.73
C GLY A 78 29.00 21.02 9.58
N PHE A 79 29.37 22.19 10.12
CA PHE A 79 30.61 22.36 10.87
C PHE A 79 30.58 21.65 12.24
N SER A 80 31.74 21.14 12.66
CA SER A 80 31.96 20.61 14.01
C SER A 80 33.33 20.97 14.56
N GLU A 81 33.36 21.32 15.85
CA GLU A 81 34.58 21.52 16.62
C GLU A 81 34.37 21.01 18.05
N LEU A 82 35.30 20.16 18.49
CA LEU A 82 35.33 19.61 19.83
C LEU A 82 36.74 19.80 20.41
N LYS A 83 36.83 20.41 21.59
CA LYS A 83 38.09 20.52 22.34
C LYS A 83 37.89 20.12 23.78
N ILE A 84 38.87 19.44 24.35
CA ILE A 84 39.00 19.21 25.78
C ILE A 84 39.75 20.42 26.33
N LEU A 85 39.08 21.25 27.12
CA LEU A 85 39.68 22.43 27.76
C LEU A 85 40.44 22.04 29.03
N ASN A 86 39.87 21.14 29.82
CA ASN A 86 40.45 20.58 31.03
C ASN A 86 40.24 19.06 31.04
N PRO A 87 41.24 18.23 31.42
CA PRO A 87 42.53 18.59 32.01
C PRO A 87 43.72 18.72 31.03
N ILE A 88 43.56 18.33 29.76
CA ILE A 88 44.71 18.15 28.86
C ILE A 88 44.85 19.17 27.71
N GLY A 89 43.84 19.99 27.41
CA GLY A 89 43.94 20.96 26.31
C GLY A 89 44.11 20.33 24.93
N LEU A 90 43.15 19.52 24.46
CA LEU A 90 43.28 18.72 23.23
C LEU A 90 42.09 18.89 22.28
N SER A 91 42.35 19.14 21.00
CA SER A 91 41.32 19.09 19.94
C SER A 91 41.01 17.65 19.53
N ILE A 92 39.72 17.32 19.44
CA ILE A 92 39.24 16.00 19.04
C ILE A 92 38.57 16.11 17.66
N ALA A 93 39.00 15.26 16.72
CA ALA A 93 38.32 15.13 15.44
C ALA A 93 36.87 14.69 15.67
N SER A 94 35.93 15.38 15.03
CA SER A 94 34.50 15.17 15.20
C SER A 94 33.74 15.44 13.90
N LEU A 95 32.52 14.91 13.84
CA LEU A 95 31.53 15.23 12.81
C LEU A 95 30.25 15.73 13.47
N ALA A 96 29.59 16.73 12.90
CA ALA A 96 28.27 17.14 13.33
C ALA A 96 27.26 16.01 13.07
N CYS A 97 26.31 15.82 14.00
CA CYS A 97 25.16 14.96 13.73
C CYS A 97 24.06 15.75 12.98
N GLY A 98 23.22 15.04 12.23
CA GLY A 98 22.00 15.59 11.63
C GLY A 98 20.89 15.79 12.66
N HIS A 99 19.98 16.70 12.38
CA HIS A 99 18.83 17.06 13.23
C HIS A 99 19.18 17.56 14.63
N ILE A 100 20.39 18.12 14.79
CA ILE A 100 20.80 18.76 16.04
C ILE A 100 20.24 20.18 16.14
N LEU A 101 20.19 20.69 17.36
CA LEU A 101 20.12 22.13 17.59
C LEU A 101 21.53 22.71 17.42
N SER A 102 21.74 23.50 16.38
CA SER A 102 23.02 24.18 16.15
C SER A 102 23.42 25.04 17.34
N THR A 103 24.70 25.07 17.65
CA THR A 103 25.26 26.03 18.62
C THR A 103 25.29 27.42 18.02
N LEU A 104 25.43 28.44 18.86
CA LEU A 104 25.82 29.78 18.40
C LEU A 104 27.26 29.75 17.84
N PRO A 105 27.67 30.75 17.01
CA PRO A 105 29.01 30.79 16.42
C PRO A 105 30.16 30.77 17.44
N GLU A 106 29.93 31.32 18.63
CA GLU A 106 30.88 31.30 19.75
C GLU A 106 31.02 29.92 20.43
N GLY A 107 30.16 28.95 20.10
CA GLY A 107 30.15 27.62 20.71
C GLY A 107 29.65 27.62 22.16
N MET A 108 29.89 26.53 22.88
CA MET A 108 29.55 26.38 24.29
C MET A 108 30.66 25.64 25.04
N GLU A 109 30.98 26.10 26.25
CA GLU A 109 31.80 25.34 27.20
C GLU A 109 30.90 24.56 28.16
N LEU A 110 31.12 23.25 28.26
CA LEU A 110 30.26 22.34 29.03
C LEU A 110 31.13 21.40 29.87
N GLU A 111 30.66 21.08 31.07
CA GLU A 111 31.14 19.90 31.79
C GLU A 111 30.69 18.63 31.05
N LEU A 112 31.56 17.63 30.95
CA LEU A 112 31.26 16.37 30.29
C LEU A 112 30.95 15.28 31.32
N VAL A 113 29.78 14.65 31.19
CA VAL A 113 29.35 13.52 32.02
C VAL A 113 29.30 12.25 31.17
N TYR A 114 30.03 11.22 31.57
CA TYR A 114 29.95 9.91 30.94
C TYR A 114 28.69 9.16 31.39
N VAL A 115 27.88 8.70 30.45
CA VAL A 115 26.57 8.07 30.71
C VAL A 115 26.44 6.70 30.04
N GLY A 116 27.54 5.96 29.89
CA GLY A 116 27.47 4.57 29.39
C GLY A 116 26.78 4.48 28.04
N ALA A 117 25.83 3.55 27.92
CA ALA A 117 25.02 3.39 26.73
C ALA A 117 24.01 4.53 26.52
N GLY A 118 23.76 5.40 27.50
CA GLY A 118 22.75 6.45 27.42
C GLY A 118 21.32 5.91 27.51
N GLY A 119 21.12 4.76 28.16
CA GLY A 119 19.79 4.25 28.52
C GLY A 119 19.27 4.89 29.81
N GLU A 120 17.99 4.66 30.13
CA GLU A 120 17.34 5.25 31.32
C GLU A 120 18.12 5.00 32.63
N GLU A 121 18.67 3.79 32.78
CA GLU A 121 19.44 3.34 33.94
C GLU A 121 20.76 4.11 34.11
N ASP A 122 21.40 4.49 33.00
CA ASP A 122 22.71 5.16 33.02
C ASP A 122 22.67 6.57 33.63
N TYR A 123 21.47 7.12 33.81
CA TYR A 123 21.21 8.45 34.36
C TYR A 123 20.78 8.46 35.84
N LYS A 124 20.52 7.30 36.48
CA LYS A 124 19.86 7.23 37.80
C LYS A 124 20.55 8.02 38.93
N GLU A 125 21.82 8.35 38.78
CA GLU A 125 22.61 9.08 39.79
C GLU A 125 23.44 10.22 39.16
N LYS A 126 23.09 10.67 37.95
CA LYS A 126 23.89 11.65 37.20
C LYS A 126 23.03 12.86 36.84
N ASP A 127 23.40 14.03 37.37
CA ASP A 127 22.85 15.30 36.92
C ASP A 127 23.58 15.77 35.65
N VAL A 128 22.82 15.81 34.55
CA VAL A 128 23.29 16.21 33.23
C VAL A 128 22.68 17.55 32.78
N ARG A 129 21.90 18.21 33.63
CA ARG A 129 21.25 19.48 33.29
C ARG A 129 22.29 20.55 33.02
N GLY A 130 22.24 21.16 31.84
CA GLY A 130 23.20 22.18 31.43
C GLY A 130 24.56 21.64 31.00
N LYS A 131 24.74 20.31 30.94
CA LYS A 131 26.04 19.66 30.67
C LYS A 131 26.07 18.97 29.30
N ALA A 132 27.25 18.54 28.89
CA ALA A 132 27.41 17.61 27.78
C ALA A 132 27.40 16.16 28.29
N VAL A 133 26.85 15.24 27.51
CA VAL A 133 26.90 13.80 27.82
C VAL A 133 27.77 13.06 26.81
N LEU A 134 28.63 12.16 27.29
CA LEU A 134 29.34 11.19 26.47
C LEU A 134 28.57 9.87 26.50
N VAL A 135 28.13 9.43 25.32
CA VAL A 135 27.42 8.16 25.14
C VAL A 135 28.25 7.19 24.30
N GLU A 136 28.17 5.91 24.63
CA GLU A 136 28.63 4.82 23.77
C GLU A 136 27.52 4.46 22.78
N VAL A 137 27.87 4.39 21.48
CA VAL A 137 26.94 3.91 20.46
C VAL A 137 26.87 2.38 20.49
N SER A 138 26.30 1.86 21.58
CA SER A 138 25.94 0.45 21.74
C SER A 138 24.63 0.13 21.01
N TYR A 139 24.28 -1.16 20.94
CA TYR A 139 23.07 -1.64 20.27
C TYR A 139 21.77 -1.04 20.84
N SER A 140 21.70 -0.79 22.15
CA SER A 140 20.49 -0.29 22.83
C SER A 140 20.82 0.79 23.87
N PRO A 141 20.03 1.88 23.97
CA PRO A 141 18.96 2.26 23.03
C PRO A 141 19.54 2.81 21.71
N PRO A 142 18.78 2.89 20.62
CA PRO A 142 19.27 3.47 19.37
C PRO A 142 19.67 4.94 19.53
N THR A 143 20.58 5.44 18.70
CA THR A 143 21.16 6.80 18.83
C THR A 143 20.09 7.91 18.96
N PRO A 144 19.01 7.93 18.17
CA PRO A 144 17.96 8.95 18.33
C PRO A 144 17.30 8.92 19.71
N GLU A 145 17.12 7.73 20.30
CA GLU A 145 16.57 7.57 21.64
C GLU A 145 17.56 8.03 22.72
N LYS A 146 18.86 7.74 22.56
CA LYS A 146 19.91 8.30 23.44
C LYS A 146 19.84 9.84 23.46
N ALA A 147 19.67 10.46 22.28
CA ALA A 147 19.53 11.91 22.17
C ALA A 147 18.24 12.44 22.82
N ARG A 148 17.11 11.76 22.63
CA ARG A 148 15.84 12.09 23.28
C ARG A 148 15.95 12.06 24.81
N LEU A 149 16.56 11.00 25.36
CA LEU A 149 16.77 10.83 26.80
C LEU A 149 17.69 11.90 27.38
N ALA A 150 18.78 12.22 26.70
CA ALA A 150 19.70 13.29 27.09
C ALA A 150 19.00 14.66 27.09
N ALA A 151 18.29 14.99 26.01
CA ALA A 151 17.58 16.26 25.88
C ALA A 151 16.47 16.40 26.92
N ALA A 152 15.68 15.35 27.17
CA ALA A 152 14.61 15.35 28.18
C ALA A 152 15.14 15.61 29.61
N ARG A 153 16.41 15.29 29.88
CA ARG A 153 17.09 15.54 31.16
C ARG A 153 17.81 16.89 31.21
N GLY A 154 17.75 17.68 30.15
CA GLY A 154 18.33 19.02 30.08
C GLY A 154 19.81 19.05 29.69
N ALA A 155 20.36 17.97 29.13
CA ALA A 155 21.69 18.01 28.53
C ALA A 155 21.70 18.99 27.34
N ARG A 156 22.81 19.71 27.17
CA ARG A 156 22.98 20.74 26.13
C ARG A 156 23.73 20.22 24.91
N ALA A 157 24.54 19.18 25.08
CA ALA A 157 25.23 18.49 24.00
C ALA A 157 25.29 16.98 24.25
N ILE A 158 25.29 16.19 23.19
CA ILE A 158 25.56 14.76 23.20
C ILE A 158 26.76 14.45 22.30
N ILE A 159 27.75 13.75 22.86
CA ILE A 159 28.96 13.32 22.18
C ILE A 159 28.87 11.80 22.02
N CYS A 160 28.71 11.36 20.77
CA CYS A 160 28.52 9.95 20.41
C CYS A 160 29.88 9.30 20.14
N SER A 161 30.33 8.45 21.05
CA SER A 161 31.51 7.59 20.85
C SER A 161 31.14 6.39 20.00
N ASN A 162 31.83 6.24 18.86
CA ASN A 162 31.59 5.13 17.97
C ASN A 162 31.92 3.77 18.61
N TRP A 163 31.28 2.71 18.13
CA TRP A 163 31.61 1.32 18.46
C TRP A 163 32.53 0.72 17.39
N GLY A 164 33.06 -0.48 17.63
CA GLY A 164 33.96 -1.18 16.70
C GLY A 164 35.40 -1.24 17.20
N GLU A 165 36.36 -1.55 16.36
CA GLU A 165 37.77 -1.65 16.77
C GLU A 165 38.40 -0.27 17.08
N ASP A 166 39.61 -0.26 17.64
CA ASP A 166 40.38 0.97 17.90
C ASP A 166 40.89 1.57 16.57
N GLN A 167 39.97 2.21 15.85
CA GLN A 167 40.22 2.88 14.58
C GLN A 167 39.78 4.35 14.67
N ASP A 168 40.44 5.22 13.90
CA ASP A 168 40.14 6.66 13.85
C ASP A 168 38.91 7.00 12.99
N VAL A 169 38.04 6.01 12.72
CA VAL A 169 36.82 6.19 11.92
C VAL A 169 35.72 6.86 12.74
N ILE A 170 35.17 7.95 12.20
CA ILE A 170 34.01 8.67 12.75
C ILE A 170 32.79 8.39 11.87
N CYS A 171 31.72 7.86 12.47
CA CYS A 171 30.48 7.62 11.74
C CYS A 171 29.59 8.87 11.73
N HIS A 172 29.03 9.16 10.56
CA HIS A 172 27.90 10.09 10.43
C HIS A 172 26.64 9.52 11.08
N ARG A 173 25.80 10.41 11.63
CA ARG A 173 24.60 10.07 12.40
C ARG A 173 23.56 11.17 12.32
N ALA A 174 22.30 10.83 12.51
CA ALA A 174 21.21 11.75 12.80
C ALA A 174 20.63 11.47 14.20
N LEU A 175 20.10 12.51 14.87
CA LEU A 175 19.57 12.42 16.24
C LEU A 175 18.03 12.48 16.32
N LYS A 176 17.34 12.48 15.17
CA LYS A 176 15.90 12.66 15.11
C LYS A 176 15.16 11.41 15.61
N ALA A 177 14.60 11.49 16.82
CA ALA A 177 13.83 10.40 17.42
C ALA A 177 12.45 10.16 16.79
N VAL A 178 11.89 11.17 16.12
CA VAL A 178 10.62 11.06 15.41
C VAL A 178 10.84 10.27 14.12
N TRP A 179 10.33 9.04 14.05
CA TRP A 179 10.36 8.26 12.82
C TRP A 179 9.28 8.72 11.83
N GLY A 180 9.63 8.84 10.56
CA GLY A 180 8.80 9.41 9.49
C GLY A 180 8.84 10.94 9.43
N THR A 181 8.11 11.51 8.47
CA THR A 181 7.92 12.96 8.36
C THR A 181 7.21 13.50 9.61
N PRO A 182 7.80 14.45 10.36
CA PRO A 182 7.19 14.95 11.57
C PRO A 182 5.88 15.69 11.27
N THR A 183 4.85 15.40 12.05
CA THR A 183 3.58 16.14 12.05
C THR A 183 3.63 17.30 13.03
N LEU A 184 2.62 18.18 13.01
CA LEU A 184 2.45 19.22 14.02
C LEU A 184 2.45 18.68 15.46
N HIS A 185 1.99 17.45 15.68
CA HIS A 185 1.93 16.83 17.01
C HIS A 185 3.25 16.19 17.46
N THR A 186 4.14 15.86 16.51
CA THR A 186 5.39 15.15 16.80
C THR A 186 6.63 16.03 16.63
N PHE A 187 6.51 17.20 15.99
CA PHE A 187 7.66 18.07 15.70
C PHE A 187 8.44 18.50 16.95
N ASP A 188 7.73 18.78 18.04
CA ASP A 188 8.34 19.18 19.32
C ASP A 188 9.02 18.02 20.06
N GLN A 189 8.82 16.79 19.61
CA GLN A 189 9.49 15.60 20.15
C GLN A 189 10.89 15.41 19.54
N ILE A 190 11.27 16.18 18.51
CA ILE A 190 12.63 16.17 17.96
C ILE A 190 13.60 16.73 19.02
N PRO A 191 14.63 15.98 19.43
CA PRO A 191 15.54 16.39 20.50
C PRO A 191 16.19 17.76 20.23
N LYS A 192 16.08 18.69 21.18
CA LYS A 192 16.67 20.03 21.10
C LYS A 192 18.04 20.05 21.79
N ILE A 193 19.02 19.40 21.16
CA ILE A 193 20.37 19.22 21.71
C ILE A 193 21.43 19.35 20.60
N ALA A 194 22.60 19.89 20.93
CA ALA A 194 23.76 19.85 20.02
C ALA A 194 24.33 18.42 19.99
N GLY A 195 24.89 17.99 18.85
CA GLY A 195 25.32 16.60 18.69
C GLY A 195 26.57 16.46 17.85
N LEU A 196 27.55 15.71 18.35
CA LEU A 196 28.78 15.37 17.64
C LEU A 196 29.03 13.86 17.69
N SER A 197 29.55 13.31 16.60
CA SER A 197 30.16 11.98 16.55
C SER A 197 31.68 12.10 16.70
N ILE A 198 32.29 11.16 17.42
CA ILE A 198 33.74 11.01 17.56
C ILE A 198 34.17 9.56 17.33
N SER A 199 35.47 9.35 17.10
CA SER A 199 36.03 7.99 16.99
C SER A 199 35.90 7.24 18.32
N ARG A 200 36.00 5.91 18.27
CA ARG A 200 36.03 5.08 19.47
C ARG A 200 37.20 5.49 20.38
N LYS A 201 38.39 5.62 19.80
CA LYS A 201 39.62 6.02 20.49
C LYS A 201 39.46 7.30 21.31
N ALA A 202 38.86 8.33 20.73
CA ALA A 202 38.60 9.59 21.41
C ALA A 202 37.56 9.42 22.54
N GLY A 203 36.54 8.58 22.33
CA GLY A 203 35.56 8.28 23.35
C GLY A 203 36.13 7.52 24.54
N GLU A 204 37.01 6.53 24.32
CA GLU A 204 37.70 5.81 25.39
C GLU A 204 38.62 6.74 26.19
N LEU A 205 39.30 7.70 25.53
CA LEU A 205 40.05 8.76 26.20
C LEU A 205 39.14 9.60 27.11
N LEU A 206 38.04 10.13 26.58
CA LEU A 206 37.10 10.95 27.37
C LEU A 206 36.46 10.16 28.52
N LYS A 207 36.09 8.90 28.28
CA LYS A 207 35.56 7.97 29.28
C LYS A 207 36.56 7.76 30.41
N LYS A 208 37.83 7.52 30.08
CA LYS A 208 38.90 7.38 31.08
C LYS A 208 39.04 8.63 31.92
N LEU A 209 39.10 9.81 31.29
CA LEU A 209 39.19 11.10 32.00
C LEU A 209 37.98 11.32 32.94
N CYS A 210 36.77 11.02 32.49
CA CYS A 210 35.56 11.11 33.33
C CYS A 210 35.56 10.10 34.49
N SER A 211 36.18 8.92 34.32
CA SER A 211 36.18 7.84 35.32
C SER A 211 37.23 8.04 36.42
N GLU A 212 38.31 8.78 36.14
CA GLU A 212 39.38 9.10 37.09
C GLU A 212 38.98 10.21 38.10
N GLY A 213 37.71 10.63 38.11
CA GLY A 213 37.20 11.67 39.01
C GLY A 213 37.66 13.09 38.64
N VAL A 214 38.28 13.26 37.47
CA VAL A 214 38.71 14.56 36.96
C VAL A 214 37.52 15.27 36.34
N SER A 215 37.29 16.53 36.70
CA SER A 215 36.28 17.36 36.03
C SER A 215 36.71 17.64 34.60
N VAL A 216 36.02 17.03 33.62
CA VAL A 216 36.30 17.23 32.20
C VAL A 216 35.46 18.39 31.70
N ARG A 217 36.13 19.44 31.20
CA ARG A 217 35.45 20.55 30.50
C ARG A 217 35.77 20.47 29.02
N ILE A 218 34.73 20.61 28.21
CA ILE A 218 34.85 20.61 26.76
C ILE A 218 34.28 21.88 26.13
N PHE A 219 34.82 22.26 24.99
CA PHE A 219 34.24 23.22 24.07
C PHE A 219 33.54 22.47 22.93
N VAL A 220 32.32 22.86 22.62
CA VAL A 220 31.51 22.29 21.54
C VAL A 220 31.00 23.41 20.64
N ARG A 221 31.26 23.28 19.34
CA ARG A 221 30.55 24.01 18.29
C ARG A 221 30.07 23.01 17.24
N ALA A 222 28.80 23.07 16.89
CA ALA A 222 28.18 22.13 15.98
C ALA A 222 27.07 22.83 15.19
N GLU A 223 27.06 22.61 13.89
CA GLU A 223 26.10 23.23 12.97
C GLU A 223 25.43 22.15 12.12
N ALA A 224 24.11 22.22 11.99
CA ALA A 224 23.36 21.49 10.99
C ALA A 224 22.22 22.37 10.46
N ALA A 225 21.98 22.30 9.15
CA ALA A 225 20.78 22.88 8.57
C ALA A 225 19.64 21.87 8.70
N ASN A 226 18.46 22.31 9.15
CA ASN A 226 17.26 21.47 9.23
C ASN A 226 16.12 22.17 8.50
N ASN A 227 15.56 21.56 7.47
CA ASN A 227 14.62 22.20 6.57
C ASN A 227 13.60 21.20 6.00
N TRP A 228 12.51 21.72 5.46
CA TRP A 228 11.59 20.93 4.64
C TRP A 228 12.13 20.86 3.22
N GLU A 229 12.20 19.66 2.68
CA GLU A 229 12.73 19.41 1.33
C GLU A 229 11.86 18.42 0.58
N THR A 230 11.80 18.58 -0.74
CA THR A 230 11.21 17.61 -1.66
C THR A 230 12.27 16.59 -2.07
N LEU A 231 12.04 15.33 -1.70
CA LEU A 231 12.87 14.19 -2.08
C LEU A 231 12.20 13.37 -3.18
N VAL A 232 12.96 12.45 -3.78
CA VAL A 232 12.45 11.52 -4.79
C VAL A 232 12.59 10.06 -4.40
N GLN A 233 11.64 9.24 -4.82
CA GLN A 233 11.56 7.82 -4.48
C GLN A 233 11.15 6.99 -5.71
N PRO A 234 12.00 6.04 -6.16
CA PRO A 234 11.63 5.07 -7.17
C PRO A 234 10.55 4.09 -6.68
N LEU A 235 9.53 3.90 -7.52
CA LEU A 235 8.51 2.87 -7.37
C LEU A 235 8.43 2.07 -8.68
N GLY A 236 8.59 0.75 -8.60
CA GLY A 236 8.31 -0.17 -9.71
C GLY A 236 7.21 -1.16 -9.34
N ILE A 237 6.28 -1.41 -10.25
CA ILE A 237 5.19 -2.38 -10.05
C ILE A 237 5.30 -3.46 -11.13
N LEU A 238 5.54 -4.69 -10.69
CA LEU A 238 5.37 -5.88 -11.51
C LEU A 238 3.91 -6.32 -11.41
N ARG A 239 3.20 -6.28 -12.55
CA ARG A 239 1.82 -6.76 -12.62
C ARG A 239 1.80 -8.28 -12.79
N GLY A 240 1.19 -8.95 -11.82
CA GLY A 240 0.94 -10.40 -11.83
C GLY A 240 -0.27 -10.76 -12.71
N THR A 241 -0.86 -11.93 -12.49
CA THR A 241 -2.06 -12.37 -13.22
C THR A 241 -3.34 -11.62 -12.82
N GLY A 242 -3.31 -10.89 -11.70
CA GLY A 242 -4.46 -10.14 -11.18
C GLY A 242 -5.45 -10.98 -10.37
N GLU A 243 -5.14 -12.27 -10.14
CA GLU A 243 -5.96 -13.17 -9.32
C GLU A 243 -5.77 -12.93 -7.81
N GLY A 244 -4.64 -12.32 -7.43
CA GLY A 244 -4.26 -12.03 -6.07
C GLY A 244 -5.11 -10.92 -5.43
N ARG A 245 -5.39 -11.09 -4.13
CA ARG A 245 -6.12 -10.09 -3.33
C ARG A 245 -5.21 -9.07 -2.66
N TYR A 246 -3.94 -9.40 -2.51
CA TYR A 246 -2.92 -8.58 -1.88
C TYR A 246 -1.86 -8.11 -2.89
N PHE A 247 -0.94 -7.29 -2.42
CA PHE A 247 0.32 -7.04 -3.12
C PHE A 247 1.47 -7.48 -2.22
N LEU A 248 2.63 -7.73 -2.83
CA LEU A 248 3.88 -8.00 -2.12
C LEU A 248 4.74 -6.75 -2.18
N LEU A 249 5.39 -6.40 -1.07
CA LEU A 249 6.34 -5.29 -1.00
C LEU A 249 7.75 -5.84 -0.87
N VAL A 250 8.62 -5.49 -1.82
CA VAL A 250 10.06 -5.72 -1.75
C VAL A 250 10.71 -4.35 -1.70
N SER A 251 11.39 -4.02 -0.60
CA SER A 251 11.91 -2.67 -0.40
C SER A 251 13.22 -2.61 0.35
N GLY A 252 13.91 -1.50 0.18
CA GLY A 252 15.09 -1.09 0.93
C GLY A 252 15.31 0.40 0.74
N HIS A 253 16.19 1.01 1.53
CA HIS A 253 16.49 2.43 1.36
C HIS A 253 17.56 2.67 0.28
N LEU A 254 17.37 3.76 -0.46
CA LEU A 254 18.23 4.22 -1.55
C LEU A 254 19.38 5.07 -1.04
N ASP A 255 19.06 6.01 -0.16
CA ASP A 255 20.02 6.97 0.37
C ASP A 255 21.07 6.29 1.24
N ALA A 256 22.24 6.91 1.34
CA ALA A 256 23.35 6.36 2.08
C ALA A 256 24.35 7.43 2.49
N TRP A 257 24.96 7.22 3.64
CA TRP A 257 26.25 7.84 3.95
C TRP A 257 27.33 7.29 3.03
N ARG A 258 28.33 8.12 2.69
CA ARG A 258 29.39 7.74 1.76
C ARG A 258 30.26 6.59 2.30
N PRO A 259 30.61 5.55 1.49
CA PRO A 259 30.16 5.23 0.11
C PRO A 259 28.88 4.37 0.04
N GLY A 260 28.39 3.91 1.19
CA GLY A 260 27.10 3.21 1.30
C GLY A 260 27.07 1.79 0.72
N VAL A 261 28.18 1.08 0.66
CA VAL A 261 28.21 -0.27 0.04
C VAL A 261 27.26 -1.22 0.79
N THR A 262 27.46 -1.36 2.10
CA THR A 262 26.64 -2.22 2.96
C THR A 262 25.28 -1.61 3.29
N CYS A 263 25.23 -0.28 3.41
CA CYS A 263 24.03 0.48 3.77
C CYS A 263 23.81 1.55 2.69
N ASN A 264 23.09 1.27 1.60
CA ASN A 264 22.43 0.02 1.25
C ASN A 264 22.57 -0.37 -0.24
N ALA A 265 23.74 -0.14 -0.86
CA ALA A 265 23.95 -0.48 -2.27
C ALA A 265 23.77 -1.98 -2.55
N THR A 266 24.25 -2.84 -1.65
CA THR A 266 24.09 -4.31 -1.72
C THR A 266 22.62 -4.74 -1.71
N GLY A 267 21.81 -4.20 -0.79
CA GLY A 267 20.37 -4.44 -0.79
C GLY A 267 19.69 -3.91 -2.05
N ASN A 268 20.04 -2.71 -2.50
CA ASN A 268 19.47 -2.13 -3.73
C ASN A 268 19.80 -2.95 -4.98
N GLY A 269 21.02 -3.47 -5.09
CA GLY A 269 21.42 -4.38 -6.17
C GLY A 269 20.63 -5.68 -6.16
N LEU A 270 20.40 -6.26 -4.97
CA LEU A 270 19.58 -7.46 -4.82
C LEU A 270 18.11 -7.21 -5.22
N ILE A 271 17.52 -6.08 -4.80
CA ILE A 271 16.14 -5.72 -5.17
C ILE A 271 16.00 -5.58 -6.69
N LEU A 272 16.96 -4.95 -7.36
CA LEU A 272 16.98 -4.83 -8.82
C LEU A 272 17.10 -6.21 -9.51
N GLU A 273 17.94 -7.10 -9.00
CA GLU A 273 18.09 -8.44 -9.54
C GLU A 273 16.84 -9.30 -9.34
N LEU A 274 16.18 -9.19 -8.18
CA LEU A 274 14.87 -9.81 -7.92
C LEU A 274 13.83 -9.28 -8.91
N ALA A 275 13.76 -7.96 -9.13
CA ALA A 275 12.85 -7.37 -10.10
C ALA A 275 13.10 -7.91 -11.51
N ARG A 276 14.37 -8.04 -11.92
CA ARG A 276 14.76 -8.59 -13.23
C ARG A 276 14.32 -10.04 -13.42
N VAL A 277 14.57 -10.91 -12.45
CA VAL A 277 14.20 -12.33 -12.53
C VAL A 277 12.69 -12.50 -12.44
N PHE A 278 12.03 -11.83 -11.50
CA PHE A 278 10.58 -11.95 -11.33
C PHE A 278 9.82 -11.46 -12.55
N ALA A 279 10.32 -10.42 -13.25
CA ALA A 279 9.70 -9.93 -14.48
C ALA A 279 9.59 -11.00 -15.57
N LYS A 280 10.58 -11.90 -15.70
CA LYS A 280 10.52 -13.04 -16.66
C LYS A 280 9.43 -14.03 -16.30
N HIS A 281 9.20 -14.23 -15.00
CA HIS A 281 8.25 -15.17 -14.44
C HIS A 281 6.92 -14.52 -14.03
N ARG A 282 6.63 -13.31 -14.51
CA ARG A 282 5.48 -12.50 -14.08
C ARG A 282 4.13 -13.21 -14.13
N HIS A 283 3.97 -14.15 -15.06
CA HIS A 283 2.76 -14.95 -15.25
C HIS A 283 2.53 -16.00 -14.15
N THR A 284 3.54 -16.27 -13.32
CA THR A 284 3.44 -17.20 -12.18
C THR A 284 2.99 -16.53 -10.89
N PHE A 285 3.04 -15.20 -10.82
CA PHE A 285 2.65 -14.44 -9.64
C PHE A 285 1.18 -14.03 -9.75
N SER A 286 0.36 -14.48 -8.80
CA SER A 286 -1.03 -14.04 -8.71
C SER A 286 -1.17 -12.61 -8.21
N HIS A 287 -0.19 -12.12 -7.44
CA HIS A 287 -0.19 -10.80 -6.79
C HIS A 287 0.70 -9.83 -7.55
N ASP A 288 0.36 -8.54 -7.49
CA ASP A 288 1.28 -7.48 -7.91
C ASP A 288 2.44 -7.38 -6.91
N ILE A 289 3.65 -7.11 -7.41
CA ILE A 289 4.84 -6.91 -6.59
C ILE A 289 5.32 -5.47 -6.73
N TYR A 290 5.43 -4.78 -5.61
CA TYR A 290 5.86 -3.40 -5.48
C TYR A 290 7.31 -3.40 -5.05
N PHE A 291 8.16 -2.80 -5.87
CA PHE A 291 9.58 -2.57 -5.61
C PHE A 291 9.75 -1.11 -5.22
N VAL A 292 10.10 -0.86 -3.95
CA VAL A 292 10.19 0.51 -3.41
C VAL A 292 11.58 0.76 -2.86
N PHE A 293 12.19 1.85 -3.32
CA PHE A 293 13.52 2.28 -2.91
C PHE A 293 13.40 3.56 -2.08
N TRP A 294 13.23 3.42 -0.77
CA TRP A 294 12.92 4.53 0.13
C TRP A 294 14.05 5.56 0.16
N ASN A 295 13.71 6.85 0.06
CA ASN A 295 14.69 7.91 0.24
C ASN A 295 14.46 8.59 1.60
N GLY A 296 15.52 9.11 2.21
CA GLY A 296 15.46 9.81 3.49
C GLY A 296 15.59 8.91 4.71
N HIS A 297 16.03 7.65 4.58
CA HIS A 297 16.21 6.74 5.72
C HIS A 297 17.34 7.21 6.66
N GLU A 298 18.50 7.59 6.12
CA GLU A 298 19.73 7.80 6.87
C GLU A 298 19.74 9.09 7.72
N ILE A 299 19.01 10.11 7.27
CA ILE A 299 18.92 11.40 7.96
C ILE A 299 17.50 11.72 8.35
N ALA A 300 16.61 11.80 7.37
CA ALA A 300 15.25 12.29 7.60
C ALA A 300 14.40 11.28 8.39
N GLU A 301 14.85 10.03 8.52
CA GLU A 301 14.10 8.89 9.05
C GLU A 301 12.75 8.74 8.30
N ALA A 302 12.72 9.09 7.01
CA ALA A 302 11.52 9.26 6.19
C ALA A 302 11.02 7.96 5.53
N GLU A 303 11.63 6.81 5.82
CA GLU A 303 11.22 5.50 5.29
C GLU A 303 9.73 5.21 5.56
N LYS A 304 9.19 5.77 6.65
CA LYS A 304 7.77 5.77 6.99
C LYS A 304 6.96 6.94 6.41
N THR A 305 7.29 7.47 5.24
CA THR A 305 6.34 8.29 4.44
C THR A 305 5.25 7.40 3.80
N ARG A 306 4.72 6.55 4.68
CA ARG A 306 3.63 5.62 4.63
C ARG A 306 2.34 6.30 4.17
N LEU A 307 2.17 7.60 4.44
CA LEU A 307 0.94 8.32 4.11
C LEU A 307 0.61 8.30 2.61
N SER A 308 1.57 8.55 1.71
CA SER A 308 1.24 8.65 0.28
C SER A 308 0.94 7.28 -0.34
N LEU A 309 1.70 6.24 0.02
CA LEU A 309 1.48 4.87 -0.45
C LEU A 309 0.25 4.23 0.19
N GLU A 310 -0.02 4.47 1.48
CA GLU A 310 -1.24 3.99 2.14
C GLU A 310 -2.48 4.74 1.67
N GLU A 311 -2.44 6.05 1.48
CA GLU A 311 -3.57 6.79 0.90
C GLU A 311 -3.85 6.32 -0.53
N ARG A 312 -2.80 6.09 -1.32
CA ARG A 312 -2.95 5.54 -2.68
C ARG A 312 -3.47 4.11 -2.64
N LEU A 313 -3.01 3.28 -1.69
CA LEU A 313 -3.48 1.91 -1.50
C LEU A 313 -4.94 1.88 -1.04
N GLN A 314 -5.31 2.72 -0.08
CA GLN A 314 -6.67 2.87 0.43
C GLN A 314 -7.61 3.29 -0.71
N LYS A 315 -7.21 4.30 -1.52
CA LYS A 315 -7.97 4.71 -2.71
C LYS A 315 -8.10 3.59 -3.74
N LEU A 316 -7.05 2.82 -3.97
CA LEU A 316 -7.09 1.67 -4.89
C LEU A 316 -7.99 0.55 -4.36
N GLN A 317 -7.99 0.29 -3.05
CA GLN A 317 -8.89 -0.66 -2.41
C GLN A 317 -10.35 -0.21 -2.54
N GLU A 318 -10.65 1.07 -2.32
CA GLU A 318 -11.98 1.65 -2.49
C GLU A 318 -12.47 1.57 -3.95
N GLN A 319 -11.62 1.95 -4.91
CA GLN A 319 -11.94 1.82 -6.35
C GLN A 319 -12.20 0.37 -6.75
N ARG A 320 -11.44 -0.58 -6.22
CA ARG A 320 -11.65 -2.01 -6.46
C ARG A 320 -12.99 -2.49 -5.89
N SER A 321 -13.32 -2.14 -4.64
CA SER A 321 -14.60 -2.50 -4.03
C SER A 321 -15.79 -1.97 -4.84
N LEU A 322 -15.66 -0.77 -5.42
CA LEU A 322 -16.66 -0.22 -6.31
C LEU A 322 -16.79 -1.03 -7.61
N LEU A 323 -15.67 -1.43 -8.21
CA LEU A 323 -15.65 -2.23 -9.43
C LEU A 323 -16.25 -3.63 -9.21
N GLU A 324 -15.96 -4.26 -8.07
CA GLU A 324 -16.53 -5.56 -7.68
C GLU A 324 -18.06 -5.45 -7.49
N ALA A 325 -18.55 -4.37 -6.87
CA ALA A 325 -19.97 -4.10 -6.76
C ALA A 325 -20.64 -3.89 -8.14
N GLN A 326 -19.99 -3.16 -9.04
CA GLN A 326 -20.48 -2.96 -10.41
C GLN A 326 -20.56 -4.27 -11.19
N LYS A 327 -19.54 -5.12 -11.10
CA LYS A 327 -19.53 -6.45 -11.73
C LYS A 327 -20.69 -7.31 -11.22
N ALA A 328 -20.93 -7.35 -9.91
CA ALA A 328 -22.04 -8.11 -9.34
C ALA A 328 -23.42 -7.65 -9.86
N VAL A 329 -23.60 -6.34 -10.08
CA VAL A 329 -24.83 -5.80 -10.69
C VAL A 329 -24.97 -6.24 -12.15
N ILE A 330 -23.89 -6.23 -12.92
CA ILE A 330 -23.88 -6.68 -14.32
C ILE A 330 -24.21 -8.18 -14.41
N ASP A 331 -23.61 -8.99 -13.54
CA ASP A 331 -23.85 -10.44 -13.50
C ASP A 331 -25.32 -10.74 -13.14
N ALA A 332 -25.88 -10.03 -12.15
CA ALA A 332 -27.29 -10.16 -11.78
C ALA A 332 -28.25 -9.75 -12.91
N ARG A 333 -27.95 -8.67 -13.64
CA ARG A 333 -28.73 -8.25 -14.81
C ARG A 333 -28.63 -9.27 -15.95
N SER A 334 -27.45 -9.81 -16.20
CA SER A 334 -27.24 -10.85 -17.21
C SER A 334 -28.05 -12.11 -16.89
N ALA A 335 -28.08 -12.52 -15.62
CA ALA A 335 -28.90 -13.64 -15.17
C ALA A 335 -30.41 -13.37 -15.32
N GLU A 336 -30.87 -12.14 -15.08
CA GLU A 336 -32.26 -11.73 -15.32
C GLU A 336 -32.63 -11.77 -16.81
N VAL A 337 -31.77 -11.24 -17.68
CA VAL A 337 -31.98 -11.29 -19.14
C VAL A 337 -32.10 -12.74 -19.61
N ASN A 338 -31.21 -13.63 -19.15
CA ASN A 338 -31.28 -15.05 -19.50
C ASN A 338 -32.60 -15.70 -19.07
N ARG A 339 -33.11 -15.37 -17.86
CA ARG A 339 -34.44 -15.84 -17.40
C ARG A 339 -35.57 -15.31 -18.27
N GLN A 340 -35.51 -14.05 -18.67
CA GLN A 340 -36.50 -13.44 -19.55
C GLN A 340 -36.49 -14.09 -20.94
N GLU A 341 -35.31 -14.36 -21.51
CA GLU A 341 -35.19 -15.07 -22.78
C GLU A 341 -35.77 -16.49 -22.71
N GLU A 342 -35.54 -17.20 -21.61
CA GLU A 342 -36.13 -18.52 -21.38
C GLU A 342 -37.65 -18.45 -21.24
N ALA A 343 -38.18 -17.46 -20.53
CA ALA A 343 -39.62 -17.22 -20.44
C ALA A 343 -40.25 -16.92 -21.82
N VAL A 344 -39.60 -16.09 -22.64
CA VAL A 344 -40.04 -15.78 -24.00
C VAL A 344 -40.02 -17.04 -24.88
N ARG A 345 -38.97 -17.87 -24.80
CA ARG A 345 -38.92 -19.17 -25.51
C ARG A 345 -40.07 -20.09 -25.10
N ASN A 346 -40.36 -20.18 -23.80
CA ASN A 346 -41.46 -20.99 -23.29
C ASN A 346 -42.84 -20.49 -23.76
N LEU A 347 -43.06 -19.17 -23.76
CA LEU A 347 -44.28 -18.56 -24.30
C LEU A 347 -44.42 -18.81 -25.80
N GLY A 348 -43.33 -18.74 -26.56
CA GLY A 348 -43.31 -19.10 -27.98
C GLY A 348 -43.73 -20.54 -28.22
N ALA A 349 -43.22 -21.49 -27.41
CA ALA A 349 -43.61 -22.89 -27.49
C ALA A 349 -45.08 -23.12 -27.11
N GLN A 350 -45.60 -22.43 -26.08
CA GLN A 350 -47.01 -22.50 -25.71
C GLN A 350 -47.92 -21.95 -26.82
N ARG A 351 -47.55 -20.83 -27.42
CA ARG A 351 -48.27 -20.25 -28.56
C ARG A 351 -48.33 -21.22 -29.73
N ALA A 352 -47.21 -21.85 -30.10
CA ALA A 352 -47.18 -22.84 -31.17
C ALA A 352 -48.11 -24.04 -30.90
N ARG A 353 -48.17 -24.52 -29.64
CA ARG A 353 -49.12 -25.57 -29.23
C ARG A 353 -50.58 -25.10 -29.33
N ALA A 354 -50.88 -23.87 -28.92
CA ALA A 354 -52.22 -23.31 -29.00
C ALA A 354 -52.67 -23.13 -30.46
N GLU A 355 -51.79 -22.65 -31.34
CA GLU A 355 -52.05 -22.53 -32.78
C GLU A 355 -52.32 -23.89 -33.42
N GLN A 356 -51.58 -24.94 -33.02
CA GLN A 356 -51.81 -26.31 -33.47
C GLN A 356 -53.17 -26.86 -33.00
N ALA A 357 -53.49 -26.69 -31.71
CA ALA A 357 -54.78 -27.11 -31.16
C ALA A 357 -55.98 -26.39 -31.81
N CYS A 358 -55.81 -25.12 -32.19
CA CYS A 358 -56.83 -24.37 -32.92
C CYS A 358 -57.09 -24.99 -34.31
N LYS A 359 -56.02 -25.32 -35.05
CA LYS A 359 -56.15 -26.01 -36.35
C LYS A 359 -56.84 -27.36 -36.23
N GLU A 360 -56.50 -28.14 -35.20
CA GLU A 360 -57.14 -29.44 -34.94
C GLU A 360 -58.62 -29.28 -34.59
N SER A 361 -58.99 -28.26 -33.82
CA SER A 361 -60.38 -27.93 -33.50
C SER A 361 -61.18 -27.51 -34.74
N GLU A 362 -60.61 -26.68 -35.61
CA GLU A 362 -61.22 -26.28 -36.88
C GLU A 362 -61.45 -27.50 -37.80
N GLN A 363 -60.48 -28.41 -37.88
CA GLN A 363 -60.63 -29.66 -38.62
C GLN A 363 -61.74 -30.54 -38.03
N ALA A 364 -61.80 -30.68 -36.71
CA ALA A 364 -62.85 -31.44 -36.04
C ALA A 364 -64.24 -30.83 -36.28
N ALA A 365 -64.36 -29.50 -36.22
CA ALA A 365 -65.60 -28.79 -36.51
C ALA A 365 -66.05 -28.98 -37.97
N ALA A 366 -65.11 -28.97 -38.93
CA ALA A 366 -65.40 -29.26 -40.33
C ALA A 366 -65.91 -30.70 -40.54
N VAL A 367 -65.35 -31.68 -39.83
CA VAL A 367 -65.82 -33.08 -39.86
C VAL A 367 -67.24 -33.19 -39.29
N VAL A 368 -67.53 -32.54 -38.16
CA VAL A 368 -68.88 -32.52 -37.56
C VAL A 368 -69.88 -31.85 -38.50
N ALA A 369 -69.53 -30.73 -39.12
CA ALA A 369 -70.38 -30.04 -40.09
C ALA A 369 -70.67 -30.90 -41.32
N ALA A 370 -69.66 -31.60 -41.84
CA ALA A 370 -69.83 -32.54 -42.95
C ALA A 370 -70.74 -33.71 -42.56
N HIS A 371 -70.61 -34.23 -41.33
CA HIS A 371 -71.46 -35.29 -40.82
C HIS A 371 -72.93 -34.82 -40.66
N GLN A 372 -73.15 -33.63 -40.10
CA GLN A 372 -74.49 -33.03 -39.99
C GLN A 372 -75.12 -32.76 -41.38
N ALA A 373 -74.34 -32.28 -42.34
CA ALA A 373 -74.80 -32.12 -43.73
C ALA A 373 -75.19 -33.47 -44.37
N GLY A 374 -74.45 -34.54 -44.08
CA GLY A 374 -74.79 -35.90 -44.48
C GLY A 374 -76.09 -36.41 -43.84
N VAL A 375 -76.33 -36.12 -42.56
CA VAL A 375 -77.57 -36.47 -41.85
C VAL A 375 -78.78 -35.68 -42.39
N VAL A 376 -78.60 -34.41 -42.75
CA VAL A 376 -79.66 -33.60 -43.39
C VAL A 376 -79.95 -34.08 -44.82
N ALA A 377 -78.93 -34.47 -45.58
CA ALA A 377 -79.10 -35.10 -46.89
C ALA A 377 -79.83 -36.45 -46.81
N HIS A 378 -79.57 -37.25 -45.77
CA HIS A 378 -80.31 -38.50 -45.51
C HIS A 378 -81.75 -38.25 -45.01
N GLY A 379 -81.97 -37.20 -44.22
CA GLY A 379 -83.30 -36.80 -43.72
C GLY A 379 -84.21 -36.19 -44.80
N GLY A 380 -83.64 -35.61 -45.86
CA GLY A 380 -84.38 -35.10 -47.02
C GLY A 380 -84.98 -36.18 -47.92
N LEU A 381 -84.48 -37.42 -47.85
CA LEU A 381 -84.92 -38.55 -48.66
C LEU A 381 -86.04 -39.40 -48.01
N HIS A 382 -86.48 -39.07 -46.79
CA HIS A 382 -87.46 -39.88 -46.04
C HIS A 382 -88.73 -39.14 -45.58
N ARG A 383 -89.15 -38.07 -46.28
CA ARG A 383 -90.49 -37.49 -46.11
C ARG A 383 -91.31 -37.49 -47.40
N GLN A 384 -91.74 -38.69 -47.81
CA GLN A 384 -93.01 -38.88 -48.50
C GLN A 384 -93.75 -40.09 -47.91
N ARG A 385 -95.01 -39.84 -47.53
CA ARG A 385 -96.05 -40.79 -47.04
C ARG A 385 -95.78 -41.25 -45.60
N VAL A 386 -96.60 -40.95 -44.59
CA VAL A 386 -98.05 -41.18 -44.48
C VAL A 386 -98.66 -40.25 -43.41
N LEU A 387 -99.84 -39.68 -43.69
CA LEU A 387 -100.84 -39.14 -42.74
C LEU A 387 -101.88 -40.25 -42.47
N PRO A 388 -102.56 -40.37 -41.30
CA PRO A 388 -103.52 -39.33 -40.88
C PRO A 388 -103.86 -39.16 -39.37
N LYS A 389 -104.42 -37.96 -39.10
CA LYS A 389 -105.51 -37.57 -38.18
C LYS A 389 -105.36 -37.63 -36.63
N ALA A 390 -105.24 -36.40 -36.11
CA ALA A 390 -106.05 -35.77 -35.05
C ALA A 390 -105.89 -36.19 -33.58
N LEU A 391 -105.38 -35.25 -32.75
CA LEU A 391 -106.05 -34.85 -31.51
C LEU A 391 -105.58 -33.45 -31.04
N ARG A 392 -106.53 -32.67 -30.51
CA ARG A 392 -106.37 -31.32 -29.93
C ARG A 392 -105.65 -31.37 -28.57
N LEU A 393 -104.95 -30.28 -28.20
CA LEU A 393 -105.24 -29.35 -27.06
C LEU A 393 -103.98 -28.67 -26.47
N ARG A 394 -104.13 -27.34 -26.26
CA ARG A 394 -103.63 -26.43 -25.19
C ARG A 394 -102.14 -26.47 -24.81
N VAL A 395 -101.39 -25.40 -25.07
CA VAL A 395 -101.21 -24.15 -24.26
C VAL A 395 -100.46 -24.39 -22.94
N LEU A 396 -99.31 -23.73 -22.79
CA LEU A 396 -98.79 -22.91 -21.66
C LEU A 396 -97.30 -22.65 -21.97
N GLY A 397 -96.83 -21.40 -22.12
CA GLY A 397 -96.42 -20.53 -21.01
C GLY A 397 -95.09 -21.07 -20.44
N GLU A 398 -93.93 -20.41 -20.49
CA GLU A 398 -93.57 -19.09 -19.96
C GLU A 398 -92.10 -18.78 -20.36
N LYS A 399 -91.75 -17.54 -20.72
CA LYS A 399 -90.97 -16.54 -19.92
C LYS A 399 -89.72 -17.14 -19.23
N ARG A 400 -88.55 -16.50 -19.15
CA ARG A 400 -87.99 -15.21 -19.61
C ARG A 400 -86.45 -15.28 -19.33
N PRO A 401 -85.67 -14.32 -19.84
CA PRO A 401 -84.22 -14.21 -19.65
C PRO A 401 -83.86 -13.33 -18.44
N GLY A 402 -82.58 -13.35 -18.04
CA GLY A 402 -81.96 -12.42 -17.08
C GLY A 402 -80.66 -13.00 -16.54
N LEU A 403 -79.65 -12.25 -16.12
CA LEU A 403 -79.38 -10.80 -16.02
C LEU A 403 -77.85 -10.73 -15.75
N LEU A 404 -77.08 -9.93 -16.49
CA LEU A 404 -76.54 -8.62 -16.09
C LEU A 404 -75.57 -8.58 -14.88
N THR A 405 -74.33 -8.14 -15.20
CA THR A 405 -73.55 -7.05 -14.59
C THR A 405 -73.24 -7.00 -13.09
N CYS A 406 -71.98 -6.69 -12.78
CA CYS A 406 -71.64 -5.60 -11.86
C CYS A 406 -70.40 -4.83 -12.34
N LEU A 407 -70.59 -3.53 -12.57
CA LEU A 407 -69.61 -2.44 -12.65
C LEU A 407 -69.35 -1.87 -11.24
N GLY A 408 -68.23 -1.17 -11.05
CA GLY A 408 -68.04 -0.22 -9.95
C GLY A 408 -66.58 -0.19 -9.48
N GLN A 409 -65.72 0.65 -10.07
CA GLN A 409 -65.43 2.03 -9.66
C GLN A 409 -64.70 2.18 -8.32
N GLY A 410 -63.54 2.85 -8.39
CA GLY A 410 -62.74 3.31 -7.25
C GLY A 410 -61.59 4.21 -7.70
N PHE A 411 -61.94 5.44 -8.10
CA PHE A 411 -61.03 6.57 -8.30
C PHE A 411 -60.81 7.28 -6.95
N LEU A 412 -59.58 7.64 -6.57
CA LEU A 412 -59.18 9.03 -6.22
C LEU A 412 -57.68 9.14 -5.75
N PRO A 413 -57.05 10.33 -5.91
CA PRO A 413 -55.60 10.58 -5.81
C PRO A 413 -55.19 11.52 -4.63
N MET A 414 -53.89 11.70 -4.38
CA MET A 414 -53.21 12.94 -3.89
C MET A 414 -51.71 12.66 -3.63
N ARG A 415 -50.76 13.30 -4.36
CA ARG A 415 -50.00 14.54 -4.08
C ARG A 415 -48.83 14.44 -3.05
N SER A 416 -47.65 14.80 -3.59
CA SER A 416 -46.48 15.54 -3.02
C SER A 416 -45.56 14.93 -1.95
N LEU A 417 -44.24 14.85 -2.26
CA LEU A 417 -43.13 15.70 -1.75
C LEU A 417 -41.78 15.21 -2.35
N TRP A 418 -41.19 15.93 -3.31
CA TRP A 418 -40.02 16.85 -3.17
C TRP A 418 -38.67 16.24 -2.75
N SER A 419 -37.74 16.23 -3.72
CA SER A 419 -36.38 16.81 -3.68
C SER A 419 -35.40 16.40 -2.57
N ARG A 420 -34.26 15.81 -2.98
CA ARG A 420 -32.89 16.13 -2.51
C ARG A 420 -31.85 15.34 -3.31
N TYR A 421 -31.25 15.97 -4.32
CA TYR A 421 -29.91 15.66 -4.83
C TYR A 421 -29.34 16.94 -5.45
N CYS A 422 -28.69 17.74 -4.60
CA CYS A 422 -27.48 18.49 -4.93
C CYS A 422 -26.39 17.93 -4.01
#